data_AF-A0AAD3AAT0-F1
#
_entry.id   AF-A0AAD3AAT0-F1
#
_cell.length_a   1.000
_cell.length_b   1.000
_cell.length_c   1.000
_cell.angle_alpha   90.00
_cell.angle_beta   90.00
_cell.angle_gamma   90.00
#
_symmetry.space_group_name_H-M   'P 1'
#
loop_
_entity.id
_entity.type
_entity.pdbx_description
1 polymer ?
#
loop_
_entity_poly.entity_id
_entity_poly.type
_entity_poly.pdbx_seq_one_letter_code
_entity_poly.pdbx_strand_id
1 'polypeptide(L)'
;MKIRLTISLTIVGCVLIGLCACKDHKNEEQLRDTASSFAQTYFNWQFNDALAYCTPSSQRWISYAASQVKQDDVDKLRSAEQGASSEIKEINYQKGDSVASVVMKVENFLSMDSIGTVGHFVESATYTLQLVQLNKLWKVRLTELPRPDSPRHND
;
A
#
# COMPACT_ATOMS: atom_id res chain seq x y z
N MET A 1 58.98 -0.08 49.49
CA MET A 1 57.80 -0.97 49.42
C MET A 1 56.69 -0.40 50.31
N LYS A 2 55.63 0.16 49.70
CA LYS A 2 54.33 0.47 50.34
C LYS A 2 53.34 0.85 49.23
N ILE A 3 52.55 -0.14 48.82
CA ILE A 3 51.44 -0.01 47.87
C ILE A 3 50.35 0.81 48.56
N ARG A 4 49.83 1.84 47.89
CA ARG A 4 48.57 2.49 48.30
C ARG A 4 47.58 2.40 47.14
N LEU A 5 46.74 1.37 47.25
CA LEU A 5 45.56 1.15 46.45
C LEU A 5 44.51 2.19 46.86
N THR A 6 44.13 3.09 45.95
CA THR A 6 43.06 4.06 46.21
C THR A 6 41.94 3.78 45.23
N ILE A 7 40.84 3.20 45.74
CA ILE A 7 39.60 2.95 45.02
C ILE A 7 38.68 4.15 45.30
N SER A 8 38.20 4.83 44.26
CA SER A 8 37.09 5.79 44.30
C SER A 8 36.49 5.83 42.89
N LEU A 9 35.42 5.08 42.63
CA LEU A 9 34.01 5.45 42.74
C LEU A 9 33.54 6.44 41.63
N THR A 10 33.00 5.84 40.56
CA THR A 10 31.83 6.27 39.77
C THR A 10 31.92 7.55 38.92
N ILE A 11 31.89 7.39 37.59
CA ILE A 11 30.86 7.98 36.72
C ILE A 11 30.56 6.97 35.59
N VAL A 12 29.40 6.32 35.69
CA VAL A 12 28.74 5.65 34.57
C VAL A 12 28.32 6.75 33.60
N GLY A 13 29.15 7.00 32.59
CA GLY A 13 28.88 7.97 31.53
C GLY A 13 28.01 7.36 30.44
N CYS A 14 26.71 7.62 30.53
CA CYS A 14 25.68 7.57 29.48
C CYS A 14 26.07 6.95 28.13
N VAL A 15 25.89 5.64 27.98
CA VAL A 15 25.65 5.03 26.66
C VAL A 15 24.14 5.00 26.43
N LEU A 16 23.58 6.15 26.05
CA LEU A 16 22.22 6.26 25.52
C LEU A 16 22.24 7.17 24.29
N ILE A 17 22.97 6.74 23.26
CA ILE A 17 22.88 7.35 21.93
C ILE A 17 22.04 6.40 21.06
N GLY A 18 20.77 6.75 20.90
CA GLY A 18 20.12 6.72 19.59
C GLY A 18 19.57 5.40 19.04
N LEU A 19 18.76 4.64 19.78
CA LEU A 19 17.85 3.66 19.19
C LEU A 19 16.59 4.36 18.63
N CYS A 20 16.73 5.19 17.59
CA CYS A 20 15.57 5.76 16.88
C CYS A 20 15.27 5.07 15.54
N ALA A 21 16.13 4.15 15.07
CA ALA A 21 15.97 3.49 13.78
C ALA A 21 14.81 2.45 13.73
N CYS A 22 14.34 1.95 14.88
CA CYS A 22 13.29 0.92 14.90
C CYS A 22 11.88 1.47 14.58
N LYS A 23 11.66 2.77 14.69
CA LYS A 23 10.34 3.38 14.41
C LYS A 23 10.10 3.54 12.92
N ASP A 24 11.13 3.94 12.19
CA ASP A 24 11.03 4.18 10.74
C ASP A 24 10.80 2.87 9.98
N HIS A 25 11.49 1.78 10.38
CA HIS A 25 11.32 0.47 9.73
C HIS A 25 9.90 -0.09 9.86
N LYS A 26 9.29 -0.02 11.06
CA LYS A 26 7.90 -0.48 11.29
C LYS A 26 6.87 0.35 10.54
N ASN A 27 7.15 1.64 10.34
CA ASN A 27 6.25 2.55 9.64
C ASN A 27 6.21 2.24 8.13
N GLU A 28 7.37 1.97 7.52
CA GLU A 28 7.45 1.56 6.11
C GLU A 28 6.88 0.15 5.89
N GLU A 29 7.13 -0.80 6.78
CA GLU A 29 6.54 -2.15 6.71
C GLU A 29 5.01 -2.07 6.67
N GLN A 30 4.40 -1.31 7.59
CA GLN A 30 2.95 -1.15 7.61
C GLN A 30 2.39 -0.44 6.38
N LEU A 31 3.15 0.50 5.80
CA LEU A 31 2.81 1.13 4.51
C LEU A 31 2.79 0.09 3.38
N ARG A 32 3.85 -0.72 3.27
CA ARG A 32 3.99 -1.77 2.24
C ARG A 32 2.89 -2.83 2.36
N ASP A 33 2.58 -3.24 3.58
CA ASP A 33 1.50 -4.19 3.86
C ASP A 33 0.14 -3.62 3.48
N THR A 34 -0.10 -2.35 3.80
CA THR A 34 -1.35 -1.67 3.44
C THR A 34 -1.51 -1.56 1.92
N ALA A 35 -0.46 -1.15 1.21
CA ALA A 35 -0.51 -1.02 -0.24
C ALA A 35 -0.70 -2.39 -0.91
N SER A 36 0.08 -3.39 -0.52
CA SER A 36 0.01 -4.75 -1.08
C SER A 36 -1.34 -5.42 -0.78
N SER A 37 -1.84 -5.32 0.46
CA SER A 37 -3.12 -5.92 0.82
C SER A 37 -4.31 -5.23 0.15
N PHE A 38 -4.25 -3.89 0.03
CA PHE A 38 -5.24 -3.16 -0.75
C PHE A 38 -5.22 -3.61 -2.22
N ALA A 39 -4.06 -3.68 -2.86
CA ALA A 39 -3.96 -4.12 -4.26
C ALA A 39 -4.48 -5.55 -4.43
N GLN A 40 -4.04 -6.48 -3.57
CA GLN A 40 -4.47 -7.87 -3.59
C GLN A 40 -6.00 -7.99 -3.49
N THR A 41 -6.64 -7.27 -2.56
CA THR A 41 -8.09 -7.35 -2.35
C THR A 41 -8.87 -6.59 -3.42
N TYR A 42 -8.44 -5.38 -3.78
CA TYR A 42 -9.12 -4.52 -4.76
C TYR A 42 -9.12 -5.13 -6.16
N PHE A 43 -7.95 -5.58 -6.66
CA PHE A 43 -7.84 -6.13 -8.03
C PHE A 43 -8.39 -7.55 -8.18
N ASN A 44 -8.65 -8.25 -7.06
CA ASN A 44 -9.41 -9.51 -7.04
C ASN A 44 -10.89 -9.29 -6.66
N TRP A 45 -11.38 -8.04 -6.70
CA TRP A 45 -12.77 -7.64 -6.42
C TRP A 45 -13.31 -8.08 -5.05
N GLN A 46 -12.41 -8.26 -4.08
CA GLN A 46 -12.73 -8.43 -2.67
C GLN A 46 -12.97 -7.06 -2.03
N PHE A 47 -13.94 -6.31 -2.58
CA PHE A 47 -14.14 -4.89 -2.24
C PHE A 47 -14.43 -4.65 -0.76
N ASN A 48 -15.16 -5.56 -0.10
CA ASN A 48 -15.40 -5.46 1.34
C ASN A 48 -14.10 -5.56 2.15
N ASP A 49 -13.17 -6.42 1.75
CA ASP A 49 -11.88 -6.59 2.43
C ASP A 49 -10.96 -5.39 2.14
N ALA A 50 -11.01 -4.84 0.92
CA ALA A 50 -10.26 -3.65 0.53
C ALA A 50 -10.58 -2.41 1.41
N LEU A 51 -11.81 -2.32 1.94
CA LEU A 51 -12.20 -1.24 2.86
C LEU A 51 -11.33 -1.17 4.11
N ALA A 52 -10.81 -2.30 4.60
CA ALA A 52 -9.95 -2.34 5.78
C ALA A 52 -8.65 -1.54 5.59
N TYR A 53 -8.21 -1.34 4.35
CA TYR A 53 -6.98 -0.63 4.01
C TYR A 53 -7.23 0.82 3.58
N CYS A 54 -8.50 1.22 3.48
CA CYS A 54 -8.91 2.53 2.99
C CYS A 54 -9.10 3.55 4.11
N THR A 55 -8.96 4.84 3.79
CA THR A 55 -9.51 5.90 4.64
C THR A 55 -11.05 5.86 4.63
N PRO A 56 -11.74 6.37 5.66
CA PRO A 56 -13.21 6.42 5.66
C PRO A 56 -13.81 7.16 4.46
N SER A 57 -13.15 8.25 4.00
CA SER A 57 -13.59 9.00 2.84
C SER A 57 -13.52 8.21 1.52
N SER A 58 -12.66 7.19 1.46
CA SER A 58 -12.47 6.34 0.27
C SER A 58 -13.60 5.31 0.10
N GLN A 59 -14.40 5.03 1.13
CA GLN A 59 -15.46 4.02 1.08
C GLN A 59 -16.41 4.25 -0.10
N ARG A 60 -16.75 5.50 -0.40
CA ARG A 60 -17.63 5.86 -1.52
C ARG A 60 -17.14 5.33 -2.87
N TRP A 61 -15.82 5.29 -3.07
CA TRP A 61 -15.21 4.84 -4.33
C TRP A 61 -15.21 3.32 -4.43
N ILE A 62 -14.97 2.64 -3.31
CA ILE A 62 -15.07 1.18 -3.22
C ILE A 62 -16.52 0.72 -3.44
N SER A 63 -17.49 1.38 -2.80
CA SER A 63 -18.92 1.10 -3.02
C SER A 63 -19.34 1.40 -4.45
N TYR A 64 -18.81 2.47 -5.06
CA TYR A 64 -19.05 2.76 -6.47
C TYR A 64 -18.51 1.64 -7.37
N ALA A 65 -17.25 1.20 -7.22
CA ALA A 65 -16.69 0.09 -7.99
C ALA A 65 -17.53 -1.19 -7.84
N ALA A 66 -17.87 -1.56 -6.60
CA ALA A 66 -18.68 -2.74 -6.31
C ALA A 66 -20.07 -2.68 -6.96
N SER A 67 -20.69 -1.49 -7.03
CA SER A 67 -22.01 -1.30 -7.64
C SER A 67 -22.04 -1.51 -9.16
N GLN A 68 -20.88 -1.48 -9.82
CA GLN A 68 -20.78 -1.69 -11.26
C GLN A 68 -20.65 -3.16 -11.65
N VAL A 69 -20.37 -4.05 -10.69
CA VAL A 69 -20.15 -5.50 -10.93
C VAL A 69 -21.47 -6.19 -11.26
N LYS A 70 -21.49 -6.96 -12.35
CA LYS A 70 -22.60 -7.85 -12.72
C LYS A 70 -22.22 -9.32 -12.57
N GLN A 71 -23.20 -10.22 -12.66
CA GLN A 71 -22.96 -11.66 -12.53
C GLN A 71 -21.98 -12.18 -13.58
N ASP A 72 -22.13 -11.76 -14.85
CA ASP A 72 -21.23 -12.16 -15.94
C ASP A 72 -19.77 -11.75 -15.68
N ASP A 73 -19.57 -10.62 -15.00
CA ASP A 73 -18.24 -10.15 -14.60
C ASP A 73 -17.65 -11.04 -13.50
N VAL A 74 -18.46 -11.45 -12.52
CA VAL A 74 -18.04 -12.38 -11.45
C VAL A 74 -17.71 -13.76 -12.02
N ASP A 75 -18.52 -14.25 -12.96
CA ASP A 75 -18.30 -15.55 -13.59
C ASP A 75 -17.00 -15.52 -14.39
N LYS A 76 -16.73 -14.42 -15.10
CA LYS A 76 -15.46 -14.23 -15.80
C LYS A 76 -14.28 -14.15 -14.84
N LEU A 77 -14.38 -13.41 -13.74
CA LEU A 77 -13.33 -13.35 -12.72
C LEU A 77 -13.02 -14.74 -12.16
N ARG A 78 -14.05 -15.54 -11.85
CA ARG A 78 -13.91 -16.90 -11.31
C ARG A 78 -13.37 -17.91 -12.31
N SER A 79 -13.46 -17.63 -13.61
CA SER A 79 -12.88 -18.48 -14.66
C SER A 79 -11.37 -18.32 -14.82
N ALA A 80 -10.77 -17.32 -14.16
CA ALA A 80 -9.32 -17.11 -14.19
C ALA A 80 -8.57 -18.28 -13.56
N GLU A 81 -7.51 -18.76 -14.23
CA GLU A 81 -6.61 -19.76 -13.65
C GLU A 81 -5.84 -19.23 -12.44
N GLN A 82 -5.56 -17.91 -12.44
CA GLN A 82 -4.80 -17.20 -11.42
C GLN A 82 -5.49 -15.88 -11.11
N GLY A 83 -5.48 -15.50 -9.83
CA GLY A 83 -5.94 -14.18 -9.41
C GLY A 83 -4.93 -13.08 -9.76
N ALA A 84 -5.35 -11.83 -9.59
CA ALA A 84 -4.47 -10.69 -9.78
C ALA A 84 -3.30 -10.73 -8.78
N SER A 85 -2.11 -10.39 -9.26
CA SER A 85 -0.90 -10.21 -8.46
C SER A 85 -0.46 -8.75 -8.48
N SER A 86 0.33 -8.34 -7.48
CA SER A 86 0.85 -6.98 -7.41
C SER A 86 2.26 -6.93 -6.83
N GLU A 87 3.07 -6.02 -7.34
CA GLU A 87 4.45 -5.78 -6.88
C GLU A 87 4.70 -4.28 -6.70
N ILE A 88 5.21 -3.89 -5.54
CA ILE A 88 5.64 -2.50 -5.28
C ILE A 88 6.94 -2.24 -6.03
N LYS A 89 6.94 -1.22 -6.90
CA LYS A 89 8.11 -0.78 -7.67
C LYS A 89 8.82 0.39 -7.01
N GLU A 90 8.05 1.33 -6.46
CA GLU A 90 8.60 2.56 -5.91
C GLU A 90 7.73 3.10 -4.77
N ILE A 91 8.36 3.75 -3.80
CA ILE A 91 7.68 4.46 -2.71
C ILE A 91 8.26 5.86 -2.64
N ASN A 92 7.39 6.86 -2.78
CA ASN A 92 7.75 8.28 -2.78
C ASN A 92 7.04 8.99 -1.64
N TYR A 93 7.78 9.35 -0.59
CA TYR A 93 7.26 10.14 0.53
C TYR A 93 7.15 11.61 0.14
N GLN A 94 6.02 12.24 0.48
CA GLN A 94 5.85 13.69 0.33
C GLN A 94 6.43 14.43 1.55
N LYS A 95 6.65 15.74 1.42
CA LYS A 95 7.21 16.58 2.47
C LYS A 95 6.41 16.45 3.78
N GLY A 96 7.04 15.91 4.82
CA GLY A 96 6.43 15.69 6.13
C GLY A 96 5.96 14.26 6.40
N ASP A 97 6.35 13.29 5.56
CA ASP A 97 6.34 11.82 5.76
C ASP A 97 5.00 11.18 6.22
N SER A 98 3.92 11.94 6.12
CA SER A 98 2.54 11.53 6.47
C SER A 98 1.69 11.25 5.23
N VAL A 99 2.27 11.44 4.04
CA VAL A 99 1.67 11.13 2.75
C VAL A 99 2.74 10.46 1.89
N ALA A 100 2.36 9.41 1.18
CA ALA A 100 3.25 8.69 0.28
C ALA A 100 2.51 8.27 -1.00
N SER A 101 3.23 8.25 -2.12
CA SER A 101 2.79 7.64 -3.37
C SER A 101 3.49 6.29 -3.52
N VAL A 102 2.73 5.23 -3.75
CA VAL A 102 3.26 3.89 -4.00
C VAL A 102 2.99 3.50 -5.44
N VAL A 103 4.05 3.34 -6.22
CA VAL A 103 3.97 2.86 -7.60
C VAL A 103 4.02 1.34 -7.58
N MET A 104 3.05 0.70 -8.22
CA MET A 104 2.94 -0.75 -8.23
C MET A 104 2.56 -1.29 -9.59
N LYS A 105 3.18 -2.41 -9.96
CA LYS A 105 2.81 -3.21 -11.11
C LYS A 105 1.74 -4.19 -10.67
N VAL A 106 0.65 -4.29 -11.43
CA VAL A 106 -0.46 -5.22 -11.19
C VAL A 106 -0.63 -6.07 -12.43
N GLU A 107 -0.72 -7.37 -12.26
CA GLU A 107 -0.83 -8.33 -13.36
C GLU A 107 -2.10 -9.18 -13.23
N ASN A 108 -2.56 -9.71 -14.36
CA ASN A 108 -3.65 -10.67 -14.47
C ASN A 108 -4.94 -10.25 -13.74
N PHE A 109 -5.36 -9.01 -13.92
CA PHE A 109 -6.57 -8.47 -13.29
C PHE A 109 -7.70 -8.23 -14.29
N LEU A 110 -8.94 -8.25 -13.80
CA LEU A 110 -10.12 -7.99 -14.61
C LEU A 110 -10.46 -6.49 -14.58
N SER A 111 -10.43 -5.84 -15.74
CA SER A 111 -10.75 -4.42 -15.92
C SER A 111 -12.20 -4.22 -16.36
N MET A 112 -12.89 -3.25 -15.73
CA MET A 112 -14.21 -2.75 -16.15
C MET A 112 -14.09 -1.28 -16.57
N ASP A 113 -13.48 -1.03 -17.74
CA ASP A 113 -13.26 0.31 -18.28
C ASP A 113 -14.30 0.74 -19.34
N SER A 114 -15.22 -0.16 -19.68
CA SER A 114 -16.16 -0.01 -20.78
C SER A 114 -17.59 -0.23 -20.30
N ILE A 115 -18.49 0.72 -20.61
CA ILE A 115 -19.88 0.67 -20.16
C ILE A 115 -20.66 -0.39 -20.95
N GLY A 116 -21.38 -1.26 -20.23
CA GLY A 116 -22.30 -2.22 -20.84
C GLY A 116 -21.65 -3.49 -21.37
N THR A 117 -20.34 -3.61 -21.28
CA THR A 117 -19.57 -4.80 -21.66
C THR A 117 -19.07 -5.55 -20.44
N VAL A 118 -18.97 -6.88 -20.54
CA VAL A 118 -18.28 -7.68 -19.53
C VAL A 118 -16.81 -7.25 -19.45
N GLY A 119 -16.26 -7.16 -18.25
CA GLY A 119 -14.85 -6.79 -18.03
C GLY A 119 -13.88 -7.69 -18.81
N HIS A 120 -12.64 -7.26 -19.03
CA HIS A 120 -11.63 -8.02 -19.76
C HIS A 120 -10.33 -8.13 -18.97
N PHE A 121 -9.59 -9.23 -19.18
CA PHE A 121 -8.32 -9.43 -18.49
C PHE A 121 -7.25 -8.52 -19.08
N VAL A 122 -6.51 -7.87 -18.18
CA VAL A 122 -5.34 -7.07 -18.51
C VAL A 122 -4.13 -7.81 -17.97
N GLU A 123 -3.16 -8.08 -18.84
CA GLU A 123 -1.94 -8.83 -18.50
C GLU A 123 -1.11 -8.06 -17.46
N SER A 124 -0.90 -6.76 -17.68
CA SER A 124 -0.11 -5.92 -16.77
C SER A 124 -0.47 -4.44 -16.92
N ALA A 125 -0.54 -3.72 -15.80
CA ALA A 125 -0.60 -2.26 -15.76
C ALA A 125 0.15 -1.72 -14.53
N THR A 126 0.55 -0.45 -14.59
CA THR A 126 1.14 0.26 -13.44
C THR A 126 0.11 1.18 -12.83
N TYR A 127 0.05 1.23 -11.50
CA TYR A 127 -0.84 2.10 -10.74
C TYR A 127 -0.04 2.88 -9.71
N THR A 128 -0.39 4.15 -9.52
CA THR A 128 0.10 4.95 -8.41
C THR A 128 -0.98 5.11 -7.32
N LEU A 129 -0.78 4.49 -6.16
CA LEU A 129 -1.65 4.62 -5.00
C LEU A 129 -1.20 5.75 -4.09
N GLN A 130 -2.15 6.56 -3.61
CA GLN A 130 -1.91 7.57 -2.59
C GLN A 130 -2.24 7.01 -1.21
N LEU A 131 -1.26 7.02 -0.29
CA LEU A 131 -1.42 6.61 1.09
C LEU A 131 -1.23 7.82 2.01
N VAL A 132 -2.02 7.86 3.09
CA VAL A 132 -1.94 8.90 4.12
C VAL A 132 -1.90 8.25 5.50
N GLN A 133 -1.17 8.85 6.43
CA GLN A 133 -1.11 8.39 7.80
C GLN A 133 -2.25 8.99 8.63
N LEU A 134 -3.14 8.13 9.15
CA LEU A 134 -4.21 8.50 10.06
C LEU A 134 -3.98 7.79 11.41
N ASN A 135 -3.87 8.56 12.50
CA ASN A 135 -3.60 7.99 13.83
C ASN A 135 -2.39 7.03 13.85
N LYS A 136 -1.31 7.37 13.12
CA LYS A 136 -0.09 6.57 12.96
C LYS A 136 -0.25 5.27 12.15
N LEU A 137 -1.37 5.09 11.44
CA LEU A 137 -1.59 3.98 10.50
C LEU A 137 -1.73 4.52 9.08
N TRP A 138 -0.97 3.96 8.16
CA TRP A 138 -1.13 4.19 6.73
C TRP A 138 -2.45 3.61 6.24
N LYS A 139 -3.13 4.38 5.39
CA LYS A 139 -4.37 4.04 4.71
C LYS A 139 -4.35 4.55 3.29
N VAL A 140 -4.94 3.79 2.36
CA VAL A 140 -5.14 4.21 0.98
C VAL A 140 -6.22 5.29 0.91
N ARG A 141 -5.84 6.44 0.34
CA ARG A 141 -6.73 7.57 0.09
C ARG A 141 -7.13 7.56 -1.38
N LEU A 142 -8.41 7.33 -1.63
CA LEU A 142 -9.02 7.39 -2.94
C LEU A 142 -9.77 8.70 -3.10
N THR A 143 -9.38 9.48 -4.10
CA THR A 143 -10.15 10.64 -4.58
C THR A 143 -10.91 10.33 -5.86
N GLU A 144 -10.66 9.17 -6.45
CA GLU A 144 -11.32 8.54 -7.60
C GLU A 144 -11.02 7.03 -7.58
N LEU A 145 -11.57 6.28 -8.54
CA LEU A 145 -11.16 4.89 -8.74
C LEU A 145 -9.68 4.83 -9.16
N PRO A 146 -8.90 3.84 -8.69
CA PRO A 146 -7.57 3.55 -9.23
C PRO A 146 -7.60 3.45 -10.75
N ARG A 147 -6.70 4.18 -11.42
CA ARG A 147 -6.53 4.17 -12.87
C ARG A 147 -5.11 3.75 -13.23
N PRO A 148 -4.91 3.02 -14.33
CA PRO A 148 -3.59 2.78 -14.87
C PRO A 148 -2.87 4.11 -15.13
N ASP A 149 -1.60 4.17 -14.76
CA ASP A 149 -0.72 5.27 -15.13
C ASP A 149 -0.61 5.30 -16.67
N SER A 150 -0.60 6.49 -17.26
CA SER A 150 -0.35 6.62 -18.70
C SER A 150 1.04 6.04 -19.02
N PRO A 151 1.20 5.33 -20.16
CA PRO A 151 2.51 4.87 -20.58
C PRO A 151 3.48 6.04 -20.55
N ARG A 152 4.57 5.93 -19.78
CA ARG A 152 5.66 6.89 -19.88
C ARG A 152 6.20 6.76 -21.29
N HIS A 153 5.97 7.76 -22.14
CA HIS A 153 6.74 7.91 -23.36
C HIS A 153 8.20 8.10 -22.93
N ASN A 154 9.01 7.06 -23.13
CA ASN A 154 10.46 7.22 -23.08
C ASN A 154 10.83 7.98 -24.35
N ASP A 155 11.03 9.29 -24.23
CA ASP A 155 11.71 10.12 -25.22
C ASP A 155 13.23 9.84 -25.20
#